data_AF-A0A4D6GTI9-F1
#
_entry.id   AF-A0A4D6GTI9-F1
#
_cell.length_a   1.000
_cell.length_b   1.000
_cell.length_c   1.000
_cell.angle_alpha   90.00
_cell.angle_beta   90.00
_cell.angle_gamma   90.00
#
_symmetry.space_group_name_H-M   'P 1'
#
loop_
_entity.id
_entity.type
_entity.pdbx_description
1 polymer ?
#
loop_
_entity_poly.entity_id
_entity_poly.type
_entity_poly.pdbx_seq_one_letter_code
_entity_poly.pdbx_strand_id
1 'polypeptide(L)'
;MTDRNIQVQSLDRSAVEDDAVEIVERKGLGHPDSICDGIAEHVCETLAREYRDRVGHVLHFNTDETQLVAGDAAPAFGGGNVIDPIYILVVGRATSHYVEADGTEHHIPVESIALEAAREYLRETLPHLDLETDVIVDVKLGEGSGDLQDVFTDDDDGPAVPMANDTSFGVGHAPLTETERIVLEAERSLNGPYAEHTPAVGEDVKVMGKREDDHIDLTIAAALVDAHVPDMDAYIAQVEAIREHVFDLATEHTDREVTVHVNTADDYESGSIYLTTTGTSAEQGDDGSVGRGNRANGLITPNRAMSMEATSGKNPVNHIGKIYNLLSTQIAEAVVAEVDGIRDLRVRLLSQIGRPIDEPHVADVEVVTEDGTAVTDVDAEIERIVDAQLASVTDLTRRVIDGERTTF
;
A
#
# COMPACT_ATOMS: atom_id res chain seq x y z
N MET A 1 -12.77 -31.43 -0.89
CA MET A 1 -12.17 -30.48 0.07
C MET A 1 -10.71 -30.83 0.11
N THR A 2 -9.87 -29.90 -0.30
CA THR A 2 -8.42 -30.03 -0.18
C THR A 2 -8.10 -29.90 1.31
N ASP A 3 -7.30 -30.81 1.89
CA ASP A 3 -6.92 -30.71 3.31
C ASP A 3 -5.84 -29.62 3.46
N ARG A 4 -6.25 -28.35 3.51
CA ARG A 4 -5.34 -27.20 3.74
C ARG A 4 -4.89 -27.17 5.20
N ASN A 5 -3.64 -26.78 5.44
CA ASN A 5 -3.08 -26.69 6.79
C ASN A 5 -3.50 -25.39 7.50
N ILE A 6 -4.75 -25.36 7.96
CA ILE A 6 -5.32 -24.24 8.71
C ILE A 6 -5.21 -24.54 10.20
N GLN A 7 -4.72 -23.57 10.97
CA GLN A 7 -4.58 -23.66 12.43
C GLN A 7 -5.27 -22.45 13.05
N VAL A 8 -6.37 -22.68 13.78
CA VAL A 8 -7.05 -21.64 14.56
C VAL A 8 -6.70 -21.81 16.03
N GLN A 9 -6.22 -20.73 16.66
CA GLN A 9 -5.83 -20.76 18.06
C GLN A 9 -6.19 -19.47 18.79
N SER A 10 -6.39 -19.58 20.10
CA SER A 10 -6.52 -18.43 20.98
C SER A 10 -5.18 -17.71 21.08
N LEU A 11 -5.22 -16.39 21.03
CA LEU A 11 -4.05 -15.56 21.23
C LEU A 11 -3.90 -15.24 22.72
N ASP A 12 -2.79 -15.65 23.32
CA ASP A 12 -2.46 -15.42 24.75
C ASP A 12 -1.98 -13.96 25.01
N ARG A 13 -2.69 -12.97 24.46
CA ARG A 13 -2.52 -11.53 24.73
C ARG A 13 -3.86 -10.79 24.66
N SER A 14 -3.89 -9.59 25.20
CA SER A 14 -4.97 -8.62 24.99
C SER A 14 -5.10 -8.24 23.51
N ALA A 15 -6.30 -7.75 23.15
CA ALA A 15 -6.48 -7.05 21.88
C ALA A 15 -5.62 -5.77 21.89
N VAL A 16 -5.13 -5.33 20.73
CA VAL A 16 -4.33 -4.09 20.64
C VAL A 16 -5.09 -2.86 21.16
N GLU A 17 -6.42 -2.86 20.98
CA GLU A 17 -7.32 -1.83 21.51
C GLU A 17 -7.22 -1.67 23.06
N ASP A 18 -6.85 -2.73 23.78
CA ASP A 18 -6.71 -2.72 25.24
C ASP A 18 -5.28 -2.33 25.70
N ASP A 19 -4.32 -2.22 24.77
CA ASP A 19 -2.96 -1.83 25.12
C ASP A 19 -2.92 -0.36 25.55
N ALA A 20 -2.12 -0.05 26.56
CA ALA A 20 -1.98 1.31 27.08
C ALA A 20 -1.31 2.28 26.09
N VAL A 21 -0.51 1.77 25.15
CA VAL A 21 0.17 2.59 24.14
C VAL A 21 0.01 1.94 22.78
N GLU A 22 -0.45 2.73 21.82
CA GLU A 22 -0.59 2.33 20.43
C GLU A 22 -0.03 3.40 19.50
N ILE A 23 0.71 2.98 18.47
CA ILE A 23 1.30 3.85 17.46
C ILE A 23 0.87 3.35 16.10
N VAL A 24 0.38 4.26 15.26
CA VAL A 24 -0.03 3.99 13.88
C VAL A 24 0.47 5.11 12.99
N GLU A 25 1.02 4.76 11.84
CA GLU A 25 1.43 5.72 10.81
C GLU A 25 0.79 5.36 9.47
N ARG A 26 0.47 6.40 8.70
CA ARG A 26 0.15 6.29 7.28
C ARG A 26 0.87 7.37 6.50
N LYS A 27 1.55 6.95 5.44
CA LYS A 27 2.15 7.82 4.43
C LYS A 27 1.19 7.94 3.25
N GLY A 28 0.72 9.14 2.97
CA GLY A 28 -0.26 9.40 1.92
C GLY A 28 0.32 9.34 0.52
N LEU A 29 -0.54 9.58 -0.47
CA LEU A 29 -0.25 9.32 -1.89
C LEU A 29 0.97 10.08 -2.43
N GLY A 30 1.15 11.34 -2.04
CA GLY A 30 2.27 12.18 -2.45
C GLY A 30 3.53 12.02 -1.61
N HIS A 31 3.55 11.17 -0.58
CA HIS A 31 4.78 10.90 0.18
C HIS A 31 5.78 10.15 -0.73
N PRO A 32 7.09 10.48 -0.73
CA PRO A 32 8.09 9.88 -1.63
C PRO A 32 8.09 8.34 -1.68
N ASP A 33 8.04 7.67 -0.52
CA ASP A 33 7.93 6.20 -0.46
C ASP A 33 6.64 5.68 -1.13
N SER A 34 5.49 6.33 -0.90
CA SER A 34 4.19 5.95 -1.48
C SER A 34 4.14 6.20 -2.98
N ILE A 35 4.80 7.25 -3.48
CA ILE A 35 4.99 7.49 -4.92
C ILE A 35 5.74 6.30 -5.54
N CYS A 36 6.81 5.83 -4.92
CA CYS A 36 7.55 4.66 -5.39
C CYS A 36 6.69 3.39 -5.38
N ASP A 37 5.95 3.13 -4.31
CA ASP A 37 5.04 1.99 -4.22
C ASP A 37 3.94 2.06 -5.29
N GLY A 38 3.34 3.22 -5.50
CA GLY A 38 2.29 3.41 -6.51
C GLY A 38 2.79 3.28 -7.96
N ILE A 39 3.96 3.85 -8.29
CA ILE A 39 4.59 3.66 -9.60
C ILE A 39 4.87 2.17 -9.84
N ALA A 40 5.50 1.50 -8.86
CA ALA A 40 5.86 0.10 -8.98
C ALA A 40 4.62 -0.78 -9.24
N GLU A 41 3.53 -0.53 -8.51
CA GLU A 41 2.28 -1.27 -8.68
C GLU A 41 1.60 -0.96 -10.01
N HIS A 42 1.50 0.31 -10.41
CA HIS A 42 0.85 0.68 -11.65
C HIS A 42 1.59 0.13 -12.88
N VAL A 43 2.93 0.11 -12.85
CA VAL A 43 3.76 -0.58 -13.84
C VAL A 43 3.47 -2.09 -13.85
N CYS A 44 3.36 -2.72 -12.68
CA CYS A 44 3.06 -4.15 -12.54
C CYS A 44 1.70 -4.52 -13.15
N GLU A 45 0.65 -3.77 -12.83
CA GLU A 45 -0.68 -3.96 -13.40
C GLU A 45 -0.67 -3.80 -14.92
N THR A 46 0.00 -2.76 -15.42
CA THR A 46 0.06 -2.45 -16.85
C THR A 46 0.79 -3.55 -17.63
N LEU A 47 1.95 -4.00 -17.13
CA LEU A 47 2.67 -5.12 -17.72
C LEU A 47 1.85 -6.42 -17.69
N ALA A 48 1.16 -6.71 -16.58
CA ALA A 48 0.31 -7.90 -16.49
C ALA A 48 -0.82 -7.88 -17.52
N ARG A 49 -1.49 -6.74 -17.71
CA ARG A 49 -2.54 -6.57 -18.74
C ARG A 49 -1.95 -6.71 -20.14
N GLU A 50 -0.82 -6.08 -20.43
CA GLU A 50 -0.13 -6.18 -21.72
C GLU A 50 0.29 -7.61 -22.08
N TYR A 51 0.78 -8.39 -21.09
CA TYR A 51 1.07 -9.80 -21.31
C TYR A 51 -0.20 -10.60 -21.61
N ARG A 52 -1.26 -10.42 -20.81
CA ARG A 52 -2.56 -11.08 -21.03
C ARG A 52 -3.13 -10.78 -22.41
N ASP A 53 -3.03 -9.55 -22.88
CA ASP A 53 -3.59 -9.12 -24.16
C ASP A 53 -2.78 -9.62 -25.36
N ARG A 54 -1.45 -9.75 -25.23
CA ARG A 54 -0.55 -10.17 -26.31
C ARG A 54 -0.40 -11.69 -26.42
N VAL A 55 -0.24 -12.37 -25.29
CA VAL A 55 0.13 -13.81 -25.23
C VAL A 55 -0.88 -14.66 -24.44
N GLY A 56 -1.97 -14.06 -23.95
CA GLY A 56 -3.08 -14.76 -23.30
C GLY A 56 -2.88 -15.08 -21.81
N HIS A 57 -1.68 -14.87 -21.28
CA HIS A 57 -1.33 -15.11 -19.88
C HIS A 57 -0.26 -14.12 -19.41
N VAL A 58 -0.05 -14.02 -18.10
CA VAL A 58 0.94 -13.11 -17.52
C VAL A 58 2.31 -13.78 -17.50
N LEU A 59 3.31 -13.13 -18.10
CA LEU A 59 4.70 -13.63 -18.10
C LEU A 59 5.43 -13.25 -16.81
N HIS A 60 6.63 -13.83 -16.60
CA HIS A 60 7.48 -13.47 -15.47
C HIS A 60 7.94 -12.00 -15.55
N PHE A 61 7.72 -11.26 -14.47
CA PHE A 61 8.27 -9.93 -14.22
C PHE A 61 8.23 -9.64 -12.72
N ASN A 62 9.07 -8.71 -12.24
CA ASN A 62 8.97 -8.08 -10.92
C ASN A 62 9.53 -6.67 -11.03
N THR A 63 8.74 -5.65 -10.67
CA THR A 63 9.08 -4.21 -10.75
C THR A 63 9.04 -3.55 -9.38
N ASP A 64 9.31 -4.32 -8.33
CA ASP A 64 9.25 -3.95 -6.91
C ASP A 64 10.50 -3.22 -6.40
N GLU A 65 11.25 -2.60 -7.31
CA GLU A 65 12.46 -1.85 -7.00
C GLU A 65 12.38 -0.49 -7.71
N THR A 66 11.70 0.48 -7.11
CA THR A 66 11.70 1.88 -7.57
C THR A 66 12.40 2.77 -6.54
N GLN A 67 13.21 3.70 -7.03
CA GLN A 67 13.95 4.68 -6.23
C GLN A 67 13.60 6.09 -6.71
N LEU A 68 13.29 6.97 -5.77
CA LEU A 68 13.07 8.39 -6.00
C LEU A 68 14.19 9.15 -5.30
N VAL A 69 14.88 9.99 -6.06
CA VAL A 69 15.85 10.96 -5.58
C VAL A 69 15.22 12.33 -5.65
N ALA A 70 15.23 13.03 -4.53
CA ALA A 70 14.60 14.33 -4.39
C ALA A 70 15.21 15.38 -5.32
N GLY A 71 14.37 16.32 -5.74
CA GLY A 71 14.77 17.53 -6.45
C GLY A 71 15.23 18.65 -5.52
N ASP A 72 15.24 19.86 -6.07
CA ASP A 72 15.32 21.11 -5.31
C ASP A 72 14.25 22.07 -5.83
N ALA A 73 13.61 22.81 -4.93
CA ALA A 73 12.55 23.74 -5.27
C ALA A 73 12.65 25.03 -4.48
N ALA A 74 12.10 26.10 -5.06
CA ALA A 74 11.92 27.39 -4.43
C ALA A 74 10.43 27.74 -4.33
N PRO A 75 9.67 27.12 -3.40
CA PRO A 75 8.29 27.45 -3.14
C PRO A 75 8.13 28.92 -2.75
N ALA A 76 7.07 29.55 -3.23
CA ALA A 76 6.74 30.93 -2.89
C ALA A 76 5.24 31.15 -2.93
N PHE A 77 4.72 31.99 -2.03
CA PHE A 77 3.30 32.32 -2.01
C PHE A 77 2.80 32.80 -3.38
N GLY A 78 1.74 32.17 -3.88
CA GLY A 78 1.15 32.43 -5.19
C GLY A 78 1.87 31.76 -6.37
N GLY A 79 2.91 30.96 -6.13
CA GLY A 79 3.61 30.17 -7.14
C GLY A 79 5.13 30.23 -7.02
N GLY A 80 5.76 29.07 -6.88
CA GLY A 80 7.20 28.84 -6.84
C GLY A 80 7.76 28.28 -8.14
N ASN A 81 8.96 27.69 -8.07
CA ASN A 81 9.57 26.96 -9.19
C ASN A 81 10.33 25.75 -8.66
N VAL A 82 10.24 24.63 -9.38
CA VAL A 82 11.22 23.55 -9.27
C VAL A 82 12.53 24.01 -9.90
N ILE A 83 13.63 23.85 -9.17
CA ILE A 83 14.98 24.28 -9.55
C ILE A 83 15.74 23.10 -10.16
N ASP A 84 15.77 21.97 -9.45
CA ASP A 84 16.31 20.70 -9.91
C ASP A 84 15.20 19.66 -9.91
N PRO A 85 15.00 18.90 -11.02
CA PRO A 85 13.90 17.97 -11.12
C PRO A 85 14.08 16.76 -10.19
N ILE A 86 12.96 16.20 -9.74
CA ILE A 86 12.91 14.89 -9.09
C ILE A 86 13.46 13.84 -10.07
N TYR A 87 14.24 12.88 -9.60
CA TYR A 87 14.70 11.78 -10.43
C TYR A 87 14.13 10.45 -9.93
N ILE A 88 13.43 9.72 -10.79
CA ILE A 88 12.83 8.43 -10.48
C ILE A 88 13.48 7.36 -11.36
N LEU A 89 13.93 6.28 -10.73
CA LEU A 89 14.46 5.10 -11.41
C LEU A 89 13.60 3.89 -11.08
N VAL A 90 12.91 3.37 -12.09
CA VAL A 90 12.20 2.08 -12.02
C VAL A 90 13.16 0.99 -12.48
N VAL A 91 13.46 0.03 -11.61
CA VAL A 91 14.26 -1.15 -11.92
C VAL A 91 13.49 -2.43 -11.62
N GLY A 92 14.01 -3.54 -12.13
CA GLY A 92 13.41 -4.84 -11.92
C GLY A 92 13.70 -5.82 -13.05
N ARG A 93 12.80 -6.79 -13.22
CA ARG A 93 12.84 -7.83 -14.23
C ARG A 93 11.56 -7.82 -15.04
N ALA A 94 11.65 -7.98 -16.36
CA ALA A 94 10.48 -8.19 -17.21
C ALA A 94 10.85 -9.06 -18.42
N THR A 95 9.88 -9.80 -18.94
CA THR A 95 10.06 -10.64 -20.12
C THR A 95 9.86 -9.79 -21.38
N SER A 96 10.96 -9.41 -22.04
CA SER A 96 10.96 -8.57 -23.25
C SER A 96 10.82 -9.34 -24.56
N HIS A 97 11.05 -10.66 -24.52
CA HIS A 97 10.93 -11.54 -25.67
C HIS A 97 10.32 -12.87 -25.23
N TYR A 98 9.31 -13.33 -25.97
CA TYR A 98 8.61 -14.58 -25.70
C TYR A 98 8.36 -15.33 -27.01
N VAL A 99 8.55 -16.64 -27.01
CA VAL A 99 8.33 -17.48 -28.19
C VAL A 99 7.31 -18.55 -27.83
N GLU A 100 6.20 -18.57 -28.56
CA GLU A 100 5.15 -19.58 -28.39
C GLU A 100 5.62 -20.96 -28.87
N ALA A 101 4.90 -22.01 -28.46
CA ALA A 101 5.19 -23.39 -28.86
C ALA A 101 5.11 -23.60 -30.39
N ASP A 102 4.31 -22.79 -31.10
CA ASP A 102 4.20 -22.84 -32.55
C ASP A 102 5.30 -22.05 -33.29
N GLY A 103 6.21 -21.40 -32.55
CA GLY A 103 7.31 -20.60 -33.06
C GLY A 103 6.98 -19.12 -33.29
N THR A 104 5.78 -18.66 -32.91
CA THR A 104 5.43 -17.23 -32.96
C THR A 104 6.26 -16.44 -31.96
N GLU A 105 7.01 -15.45 -32.44
CA GLU A 105 7.87 -14.58 -31.62
C GLU A 105 7.13 -13.28 -31.25
N HIS A 106 7.21 -12.91 -29.98
CA HIS A 106 6.68 -11.67 -29.42
C HIS A 106 7.82 -10.83 -28.87
N HIS A 107 7.98 -9.61 -29.39
CA HIS A 107 8.86 -8.59 -28.82
C HIS A 107 8.02 -7.58 -28.07
N ILE A 108 8.22 -7.50 -26.76
CA ILE A 108 7.38 -6.72 -25.86
C ILE A 108 8.20 -5.53 -25.37
N PRO A 109 7.76 -4.28 -25.64
CA PRO A 109 8.52 -3.08 -25.32
C PRO A 109 8.37 -2.71 -23.82
N VAL A 110 8.82 -3.61 -22.94
CA VAL A 110 8.59 -3.55 -21.49
C VAL A 110 9.06 -2.23 -20.85
N GLU A 111 10.19 -1.68 -21.29
CA GLU A 111 10.68 -0.40 -20.76
C GLU A 111 9.82 0.79 -21.21
N SER A 112 9.33 0.79 -22.46
CA SER A 112 8.41 1.82 -22.93
C SER A 112 7.07 1.76 -22.21
N ILE A 113 6.54 0.56 -21.99
CA ILE A 113 5.29 0.34 -21.25
C ILE A 113 5.44 0.83 -19.80
N ALA A 114 6.54 0.44 -19.13
CA ALA A 114 6.79 0.86 -17.75
C ALA A 114 7.00 2.37 -17.63
N LEU A 115 7.68 3.01 -18.61
CA LEU A 115 7.85 4.46 -18.62
C LEU A 115 6.51 5.19 -18.78
N GLU A 116 5.65 4.70 -19.68
CA GLU A 116 4.32 5.27 -19.89
C GLU A 116 3.44 5.12 -18.64
N ALA A 117 3.39 3.92 -18.05
CA ALA A 117 2.66 3.65 -16.82
C ALA A 117 3.14 4.51 -15.65
N ALA A 118 4.45 4.63 -15.44
CA ALA A 118 4.99 5.50 -14.38
C ALA A 118 4.58 6.97 -14.57
N ARG A 119 4.59 7.48 -15.81
CA ARG A 119 4.14 8.84 -16.14
C ARG A 119 2.62 9.00 -16.00
N GLU A 120 1.84 7.96 -16.30
CA GLU A 120 0.39 7.96 -16.10
C GLU A 120 0.05 8.06 -14.61
N TYR A 121 0.64 7.20 -13.78
CA TYR A 121 0.46 7.24 -12.33
C TYR A 121 0.80 8.62 -11.74
N LEU A 122 1.95 9.20 -12.12
CA LEU A 122 2.35 10.53 -11.64
C LEU A 122 1.38 11.63 -12.08
N ARG A 123 0.86 11.56 -13.31
CA ARG A 123 -0.11 12.55 -13.82
C ARG A 123 -1.43 12.52 -13.04
N GLU A 124 -1.86 11.33 -12.65
CA GLU A 124 -3.10 11.13 -11.90
C GLU A 124 -2.93 11.48 -10.42
N THR A 125 -1.75 11.16 -9.85
CA THR A 125 -1.50 11.27 -8.40
C THR A 125 -0.92 12.63 -8.00
N LEU A 126 -0.16 13.29 -8.86
CA LEU A 126 0.50 14.58 -8.57
C LEU A 126 0.14 15.60 -9.67
N PRO A 127 -1.09 16.14 -9.66
CA PRO A 127 -1.59 17.04 -10.71
C PRO A 127 -0.82 18.37 -10.81
N HIS A 128 -0.06 18.73 -9.77
CA HIS A 128 0.77 19.92 -9.72
C HIS A 128 2.22 19.70 -10.20
N LEU A 129 2.61 18.46 -10.53
CA LEU A 129 3.93 18.11 -11.03
C LEU A 129 3.97 18.14 -12.57
N ASP A 130 4.78 19.02 -13.18
CA ASP A 130 4.97 19.02 -14.63
C ASP A 130 5.95 17.91 -15.05
N LEU A 131 5.41 16.85 -15.67
CA LEU A 131 6.19 15.69 -16.11
C LEU A 131 7.23 15.97 -17.20
N GLU A 132 7.21 17.15 -17.83
CA GLU A 132 8.20 17.54 -18.84
C GLU A 132 9.38 18.32 -18.25
N THR A 133 9.20 18.94 -17.08
CA THR A 133 10.19 19.86 -16.51
C THR A 133 10.59 19.54 -15.07
N ASP A 134 9.69 19.02 -14.26
CA ASP A 134 9.88 18.85 -12.81
C ASP A 134 10.34 17.44 -12.42
N VAL A 135 10.28 16.47 -13.33
CA VAL A 135 10.68 15.07 -13.05
C VAL A 135 11.33 14.39 -14.24
N ILE A 136 12.38 13.61 -13.95
CA ILE A 136 13.02 12.69 -14.88
C ILE A 136 12.66 11.28 -14.46
N VAL A 137 12.01 10.53 -15.35
CA VAL A 137 11.68 9.11 -15.14
C VAL A 137 12.60 8.26 -16.02
N ASP A 138 13.43 7.43 -15.40
CA ASP A 138 14.30 6.45 -16.05
C ASP A 138 13.81 5.03 -15.73
N VAL A 139 13.94 4.12 -16.69
CA VAL A 139 13.50 2.74 -16.57
C VAL A 139 14.63 1.82 -17.01
N LYS A 140 14.98 0.86 -16.16
CA LYS A 140 16.02 -0.15 -16.45
C LYS A 140 15.54 -1.53 -16.04
N LEU A 141 14.90 -2.23 -16.96
CA LEU A 141 14.40 -3.58 -16.73
C LEU A 141 15.36 -4.61 -17.33
N GLY A 142 15.81 -5.54 -16.50
CA GLY A 142 16.59 -6.69 -16.97
C GLY A 142 15.69 -7.87 -17.36
N GLU A 143 16.23 -8.83 -18.09
CA GLU A 143 15.57 -10.13 -18.24
C GLU A 143 15.70 -10.95 -16.94
N GLY A 144 14.65 -11.71 -16.58
CA GLY A 144 14.67 -12.65 -15.47
C GLY A 144 15.64 -13.82 -15.72
N SER A 145 16.11 -14.49 -14.66
CA SER A 145 16.90 -15.71 -14.81
C SER A 145 16.04 -16.86 -15.33
N GLY A 146 16.53 -17.63 -16.32
CA GLY A 146 15.80 -18.74 -16.94
C GLY A 146 15.19 -19.74 -15.93
N ASP A 147 15.90 -20.05 -14.85
CA ASP A 147 15.42 -20.96 -13.79
C ASP A 147 14.12 -20.49 -13.11
N LEU A 148 13.85 -19.18 -13.08
CA LEU A 148 12.61 -18.61 -12.55
C LEU A 148 11.53 -18.50 -13.63
N GLN A 149 11.87 -18.44 -14.91
CA GLN A 149 10.88 -18.46 -16.00
C GLN A 149 10.20 -19.83 -16.08
N ASP A 150 10.93 -20.92 -15.83
CA ASP A 150 10.42 -22.29 -15.85
C ASP A 150 9.43 -22.60 -14.71
N VAL A 151 9.42 -21.80 -13.63
CA VAL A 151 8.41 -21.89 -12.55
C VAL A 151 7.10 -21.18 -12.94
N PHE A 152 7.13 -20.35 -13.99
CA PHE A 152 5.99 -19.59 -14.51
C PHE A 152 5.36 -20.21 -15.76
N THR A 153 6.00 -21.22 -16.36
CA THR A 153 5.40 -21.95 -17.47
C THR A 153 4.32 -22.88 -16.95
N ASP A 154 3.07 -22.46 -17.13
CA ASP A 154 1.93 -23.37 -17.13
C ASP A 154 2.10 -24.31 -18.33
N ASP A 155 2.42 -25.58 -18.07
CA ASP A 155 2.18 -26.63 -19.07
C ASP A 155 0.67 -26.59 -19.43
N ASP A 156 0.30 -26.90 -20.68
CA ASP A 156 -1.10 -27.07 -21.08
C ASP A 156 -1.86 -28.16 -20.25
N ASP A 157 -1.11 -28.91 -19.42
CA ASP A 157 -1.54 -29.91 -18.42
C ASP A 157 -1.24 -29.50 -16.95
N GLY A 158 -0.91 -28.24 -16.69
CA GLY A 158 -0.51 -27.70 -15.38
C GLY A 158 -1.66 -27.58 -14.36
N PRO A 159 -1.35 -27.39 -13.06
CA PRO A 159 -2.38 -27.18 -12.05
C PRO A 159 -3.16 -25.89 -12.32
N ALA A 160 -4.48 -25.90 -12.10
CA ALA A 160 -5.34 -24.71 -12.23
C ALA A 160 -4.96 -23.54 -11.30
N VAL A 161 -4.01 -23.74 -10.39
CA VAL A 161 -3.53 -22.78 -9.41
C VAL A 161 -1.99 -22.66 -9.54
N PRO A 162 -1.44 -21.43 -9.64
CA PRO A 162 -0.01 -21.21 -9.77
C PRO A 162 0.82 -21.78 -8.62
N MET A 163 2.09 -22.12 -8.89
CA MET A 163 3.06 -22.53 -7.87
C MET A 163 3.77 -21.32 -7.27
N ALA A 164 3.93 -21.30 -5.94
CA ALA A 164 4.68 -20.29 -5.20
C ALA A 164 6.09 -20.09 -5.75
N ASN A 165 6.44 -18.84 -6.08
CA ASN A 165 7.76 -18.48 -6.58
C ASN A 165 8.86 -18.48 -5.49
N ASP A 166 8.48 -18.38 -4.22
CA ASP A 166 9.39 -18.25 -3.09
C ASP A 166 8.78 -18.84 -1.80
N THR A 167 9.62 -18.99 -0.77
CA THR A 167 9.25 -19.32 0.61
C THR A 167 9.19 -18.03 1.43
N SER A 168 8.04 -17.38 1.40
CA SER A 168 7.78 -16.09 2.06
C SER A 168 6.50 -16.16 2.90
N PHE A 169 6.16 -15.07 3.58
CA PHE A 169 4.97 -14.99 4.39
C PHE A 169 4.23 -13.66 4.25
N GLY A 170 2.92 -13.72 4.42
CA GLY A 170 2.05 -12.55 4.52
C GLY A 170 1.37 -12.48 5.87
N VAL A 171 1.10 -11.26 6.32
CA VAL A 171 0.44 -10.99 7.60
C VAL A 171 -0.69 -9.99 7.39
N GLY A 172 -1.86 -10.31 7.93
CA GLY A 172 -3.03 -9.44 7.94
C GLY A 172 -3.71 -9.47 9.30
N HIS A 173 -4.50 -8.44 9.59
CA HIS A 173 -5.27 -8.37 10.82
C HIS A 173 -6.58 -7.61 10.61
N ALA A 174 -7.54 -7.89 11.49
CA ALA A 174 -8.82 -7.21 11.57
C ALA A 174 -9.45 -7.43 12.97
N PRO A 175 -10.41 -6.60 13.42
CA PRO A 175 -10.71 -5.29 12.84
C PRO A 175 -9.53 -4.33 13.02
N LEU A 176 -9.56 -3.21 12.29
CA LEU A 176 -8.73 -2.06 12.65
C LEU A 176 -9.18 -1.54 14.02
N THR A 177 -8.23 -1.16 14.88
CA THR A 177 -8.49 -0.40 16.11
C THR A 177 -9.10 0.96 15.79
N GLU A 178 -9.60 1.66 16.81
CA GLU A 178 -10.05 3.05 16.65
C GLU A 178 -8.92 3.95 16.11
N THR A 179 -7.70 3.83 16.66
CA THR A 179 -6.54 4.60 16.21
C THR A 179 -6.16 4.26 14.77
N GLU A 180 -6.13 2.97 14.41
CA GLU A 180 -5.83 2.50 13.05
C GLU A 180 -6.83 3.06 12.04
N ARG A 181 -8.13 3.03 12.38
CA ARG A 181 -9.20 3.58 11.54
C ARG A 181 -9.09 5.09 11.38
N ILE A 182 -8.88 5.83 12.48
CA ILE A 182 -8.76 7.29 12.44
C ILE A 182 -7.59 7.73 11.55
N VAL A 183 -6.42 7.09 11.70
CA VAL A 183 -5.23 7.42 10.88
C VAL A 183 -5.48 7.13 9.40
N LEU A 184 -6.11 5.99 9.08
CA LEU A 184 -6.45 5.62 7.71
C LEU A 184 -7.43 6.61 7.07
N GLU A 185 -8.53 6.90 7.75
CA GLU A 185 -9.61 7.75 7.23
C GLU A 185 -9.21 9.23 7.19
N ALA A 186 -8.39 9.71 8.12
CA ALA A 186 -7.86 11.07 8.08
C ALA A 186 -7.01 11.31 6.81
N GLU A 187 -6.08 10.40 6.49
CA GLU A 187 -5.27 10.52 5.27
C GLU A 187 -6.15 10.43 4.01
N ARG A 188 -7.05 9.43 3.94
CA ARG A 188 -7.95 9.25 2.79
C ARG A 188 -8.86 10.44 2.57
N SER A 189 -9.32 11.08 3.64
CA SER A 189 -10.15 12.27 3.55
C SER A 189 -9.35 13.44 2.99
N LEU A 190 -8.14 13.68 3.53
CA LEU A 190 -7.25 14.77 3.12
C LEU A 190 -6.73 14.61 1.68
N ASN A 191 -6.59 13.39 1.18
CA ASN A 191 -6.22 13.07 -0.21
C ASN A 191 -7.42 12.77 -1.12
N GLY A 192 -8.65 13.00 -0.65
CA GLY A 192 -9.86 12.66 -1.38
C GLY A 192 -10.96 13.71 -1.15
N PRO A 193 -12.08 13.36 -0.47
CA PRO A 193 -13.22 14.26 -0.31
C PRO A 193 -12.91 15.68 0.18
N TYR A 194 -11.90 15.86 1.05
CA TYR A 194 -11.49 17.18 1.51
C TYR A 194 -10.68 17.95 0.46
N ALA A 195 -9.74 17.28 -0.21
CA ALA A 195 -8.91 17.87 -1.28
C ALA A 195 -9.75 18.31 -2.49
N GLU A 196 -10.82 17.60 -2.83
CA GLU A 196 -11.75 17.98 -3.92
C GLU A 196 -12.34 19.40 -3.76
N HIS A 197 -12.36 19.93 -2.53
CA HIS A 197 -12.85 21.25 -2.21
C HIS A 197 -11.75 22.21 -1.71
N THR A 198 -10.53 21.70 -1.52
CA THR A 198 -9.41 22.42 -0.92
C THR A 198 -8.15 22.18 -1.73
N PRO A 199 -8.00 22.81 -2.92
CA PRO A 199 -6.86 22.59 -3.81
C PRO A 199 -5.51 23.05 -3.23
N ALA A 200 -5.52 23.73 -2.07
CA ALA A 200 -4.32 24.09 -1.36
C ALA A 200 -3.65 22.90 -0.66
N VAL A 201 -4.38 21.81 -0.36
CA VAL A 201 -3.79 20.60 0.23
C VAL A 201 -3.15 19.79 -0.88
N GLY A 202 -1.83 19.62 -0.82
CA GLY A 202 -1.09 18.75 -1.73
C GLY A 202 -1.19 17.30 -1.30
N GLU A 203 -0.75 16.40 -2.17
CA GLU A 203 -0.98 14.97 -1.98
C GLU A 203 -0.05 14.31 -0.95
N ASP A 204 1.05 14.98 -0.57
CA ASP A 204 1.93 14.53 0.51
C ASP A 204 1.36 14.89 1.89
N VAL A 205 0.54 13.96 2.36
CA VAL A 205 -0.05 13.96 3.70
C VAL A 205 0.43 12.73 4.46
N LYS A 206 1.16 12.95 5.56
CA LYS A 206 1.54 11.91 6.51
C LYS A 206 0.77 12.07 7.81
N VAL A 207 0.14 11.00 8.26
CA VAL A 207 -0.64 10.97 9.50
C VAL A 207 0.02 10.01 10.49
N MET A 208 0.32 10.51 11.67
CA MET A 208 0.83 9.75 12.80
C MET A 208 -0.19 9.80 13.93
N GLY A 209 -0.71 8.64 14.33
CA GLY A 209 -1.53 8.49 15.53
C GLY A 209 -0.73 7.86 16.65
N LYS A 210 -0.78 8.49 17.82
CA LYS A 210 -0.25 7.94 19.07
C LYS A 210 -1.37 7.97 20.11
N ARG A 211 -1.81 6.80 20.55
CA ARG A 211 -2.74 6.66 21.67
C ARG A 211 -1.98 6.30 22.93
N GLU A 212 -2.25 7.02 24.01
CA GLU A 212 -1.83 6.71 25.37
C GLU A 212 -3.08 6.65 26.25
N ASP A 213 -3.42 5.45 26.71
CA ASP A 213 -4.68 5.13 27.40
C ASP A 213 -5.91 5.62 26.61
N ASP A 214 -6.61 6.64 27.13
CA ASP A 214 -7.82 7.25 26.56
C ASP A 214 -7.54 8.59 25.83
N HIS A 215 -6.29 8.87 25.48
CA HIS A 215 -5.90 10.08 24.74
C HIS A 215 -5.21 9.72 23.43
N ILE A 216 -5.68 10.27 22.32
CA ILE A 216 -5.12 10.11 20.98
C ILE A 216 -4.53 11.44 20.51
N ASP A 217 -3.21 11.48 20.32
CA ASP A 217 -2.53 12.56 19.61
C ASP A 217 -2.38 12.19 18.12
N LEU A 218 -2.97 13.01 17.25
CA LEU A 218 -2.80 12.94 15.80
C LEU A 218 -1.83 14.03 15.37
N THR A 219 -0.74 13.66 14.72
CA THR A 219 0.20 14.59 14.07
C THR A 219 0.11 14.41 12.56
N ILE A 220 -0.27 15.48 11.87
CA ILE A 220 -0.42 15.54 10.42
C ILE A 220 0.69 16.43 9.87
N ALA A 221 1.46 15.90 8.92
CA ALA A 221 2.31 16.70 8.06
C ALA A 221 1.63 16.74 6.69
N ALA A 222 1.13 17.91 6.29
CA ALA A 222 0.42 18.12 5.04
C ALA A 222 1.10 19.24 4.24
N ALA A 223 1.62 18.89 3.07
CA ALA A 223 2.17 19.86 2.14
C ALA A 223 1.05 20.80 1.64
N LEU A 224 1.32 22.11 1.61
CA LEU A 224 0.40 23.07 0.98
C LEU A 224 0.95 23.59 -0.35
N VAL A 225 0.13 23.55 -1.39
CA VAL A 225 0.49 23.95 -2.76
C VAL A 225 0.51 25.47 -2.89
N ASP A 226 1.68 25.99 -3.23
CA ASP A 226 1.99 27.42 -3.14
C ASP A 226 1.19 28.32 -4.10
N ALA A 227 0.82 27.79 -5.27
CA ALA A 227 -0.04 28.45 -6.24
C ALA A 227 -1.44 28.76 -5.67
N HIS A 228 -1.85 28.04 -4.61
CA HIS A 228 -3.14 28.19 -3.94
C HIS A 228 -3.04 28.94 -2.59
N VAL A 229 -1.84 29.33 -2.17
CA VAL A 229 -1.60 30.01 -0.89
C VAL A 229 -0.97 31.39 -1.15
N PRO A 230 -1.73 32.50 -1.09
CA PRO A 230 -1.26 33.83 -1.47
C PRO A 230 -0.37 34.53 -0.43
N ASP A 231 -0.44 34.11 0.84
CA ASP A 231 0.32 34.69 1.95
C ASP A 231 0.31 33.78 3.19
N MET A 232 1.03 34.20 4.25
CA MET A 232 1.13 33.48 5.52
C MET A 232 -0.21 33.38 6.26
N ASP A 233 -1.07 34.40 6.16
CA ASP A 233 -2.37 34.38 6.82
C ASP A 233 -3.26 33.29 6.20
N ALA A 234 -3.23 33.15 4.87
CA ALA A 234 -3.90 32.07 4.17
C ALA A 234 -3.30 30.69 4.51
N TYR A 235 -1.97 30.58 4.62
CA TYR A 235 -1.30 29.34 5.05
C TYR A 235 -1.81 28.88 6.42
N ILE A 236 -1.76 29.76 7.42
CA ILE A 236 -2.21 29.47 8.79
C ILE A 236 -3.70 29.09 8.80
N ALA A 237 -4.53 29.79 8.02
CA ALA A 237 -5.95 29.46 7.91
C ALA A 237 -6.19 28.04 7.35
N GLN A 238 -5.37 27.58 6.40
CA GLN A 238 -5.46 26.21 5.88
C GLN A 238 -5.01 25.17 6.92
N VAL A 239 -3.91 25.44 7.63
CA VAL A 239 -3.43 24.57 8.73
C VAL A 239 -4.52 24.39 9.79
N GLU A 240 -5.20 25.48 10.17
CA GLU A 240 -6.33 25.42 11.11
C GLU A 240 -7.54 24.67 10.55
N ALA A 241 -7.88 24.86 9.27
CA ALA A 241 -8.99 24.15 8.63
C ALA A 241 -8.75 22.63 8.54
N ILE A 242 -7.51 22.20 8.26
CA ILE A 242 -7.10 20.78 8.30
C ILE A 242 -7.24 20.24 9.73
N ARG A 243 -6.78 21.01 10.73
CA ARG A 243 -6.85 20.64 12.15
C ARG A 243 -8.29 20.40 12.60
N GLU A 244 -9.19 21.33 12.28
CA GLU A 244 -10.63 21.21 12.60
C GLU A 244 -11.27 20.02 11.89
N HIS A 245 -11.01 19.84 10.59
CA HIS A 245 -11.56 18.73 9.82
C HIS A 245 -11.15 17.36 10.36
N VAL A 246 -9.85 17.17 10.63
CA VAL A 246 -9.35 15.90 11.17
C VAL A 246 -9.84 15.66 12.59
N PHE A 247 -9.99 16.72 13.40
CA PHE A 247 -10.58 16.59 14.74
C PHE A 247 -12.02 16.10 14.67
N ASP A 248 -12.85 16.74 13.83
CA ASP A 248 -14.25 16.36 13.66
C ASP A 248 -14.34 14.90 13.18
N LEU A 249 -13.59 14.53 12.14
CA LEU A 249 -13.52 13.15 11.63
C LEU A 249 -13.11 12.15 12.72
N ALA A 250 -12.08 12.46 13.50
CA ALA A 250 -11.60 11.55 14.55
C ALA A 250 -12.67 11.29 15.61
N THR A 251 -13.40 12.34 16.03
CA THR A 251 -14.47 12.22 17.04
C THR A 251 -15.70 11.46 16.58
N GLU A 252 -15.86 11.20 15.27
CA GLU A 252 -16.88 10.28 14.76
C GLU A 252 -16.53 8.80 14.98
N HIS A 253 -15.26 8.50 15.26
CA HIS A 253 -14.72 7.15 15.37
C HIS A 253 -14.30 6.76 16.80
N THR A 254 -14.29 7.70 17.75
CA THR A 254 -13.87 7.44 19.13
C THR A 254 -14.56 8.36 20.13
N ASP A 255 -14.80 7.84 21.33
CA ASP A 255 -15.20 8.64 22.52
C ASP A 255 -13.99 9.12 23.35
N ARG A 256 -12.77 8.78 22.93
CA ARG A 256 -11.52 9.17 23.60
C ARG A 256 -11.20 10.65 23.42
N GLU A 257 -10.32 11.17 24.28
CA GLU A 257 -9.80 12.53 24.09
C GLU A 257 -8.90 12.56 22.85
N VAL A 258 -9.13 13.51 21.94
CA VAL A 258 -8.34 13.65 20.70
C VAL A 258 -7.66 15.02 20.69
N THR A 259 -6.37 15.04 20.38
CA THR A 259 -5.63 16.27 20.06
C THR A 259 -5.04 16.16 18.66
N VAL A 260 -5.23 17.21 17.87
CA VAL A 260 -4.77 17.27 16.49
C VAL A 260 -3.71 18.35 16.34
N HIS A 261 -2.57 17.97 15.77
CA HIS A 261 -1.46 18.84 15.42
C HIS A 261 -1.22 18.79 13.91
N VAL A 262 -1.02 19.94 13.28
CA VAL A 262 -0.75 20.04 11.85
C VAL A 262 0.55 20.82 11.66
N ASN A 263 1.45 20.30 10.82
CA ASN A 263 2.73 20.90 10.44
C ASN A 263 3.54 21.41 11.64
N THR A 264 3.80 20.52 12.60
CA THR A 264 4.45 20.84 13.89
C THR A 264 5.89 21.36 13.77
N ALA A 265 6.50 21.25 12.59
CA ALA A 265 7.82 21.80 12.29
C ALA A 265 7.78 23.27 11.86
N ASP A 266 6.60 23.85 11.67
CA ASP A 266 6.46 25.23 11.24
C ASP A 266 6.99 26.22 12.29
N ASP A 267 7.66 27.26 11.79
CA ASP A 267 8.04 28.46 12.53
C ASP A 267 7.65 29.70 11.71
N TYR A 268 6.50 30.28 12.05
CA TYR A 268 5.96 31.45 11.37
C TYR A 268 6.80 32.72 11.57
N GLU A 269 7.63 32.80 12.61
CA GLU A 269 8.50 33.98 12.83
C GLU A 269 9.66 33.99 11.84
N SER A 270 10.25 32.82 11.56
CA SER A 270 11.32 32.69 10.56
C SER A 270 10.81 32.45 9.14
N GLY A 271 9.52 32.10 8.99
CA GLY A 271 8.91 31.76 7.71
C GLY A 271 9.22 30.33 7.24
N SER A 272 9.70 29.47 8.14
CA SER A 272 9.90 28.05 7.87
C SER A 272 8.55 27.35 7.94
N ILE A 273 7.93 27.09 6.79
CA ILE A 273 6.59 26.49 6.70
C ILE A 273 6.58 25.35 5.67
N TYR A 274 5.68 24.38 5.82
CA TYR A 274 5.55 23.29 4.86
C TYR A 274 4.75 23.71 3.60
N LEU A 275 5.40 24.49 2.74
CA LEU A 275 4.87 25.00 1.47
C LEU A 275 5.61 24.32 0.31
N THR A 276 4.90 23.84 -0.70
CA THR A 276 5.46 23.13 -1.86
C THR A 276 4.92 23.67 -3.19
N THR A 277 5.65 23.49 -4.28
CA THR A 277 5.25 23.88 -5.65
C THR A 277 4.38 22.78 -6.29
N THR A 278 4.70 21.52 -6.01
CA THR A 278 4.18 20.32 -6.69
C THR A 278 3.27 19.46 -5.82
N GLY A 279 3.04 19.83 -4.56
CA GLY A 279 2.22 19.06 -3.63
C GLY A 279 2.95 17.91 -2.92
N THR A 280 4.25 17.69 -3.19
CA THR A 280 5.07 16.64 -2.56
C THR A 280 6.38 17.16 -2.00
N SER A 281 6.84 16.61 -0.86
CA SER A 281 8.19 16.87 -0.31
C SER A 281 9.33 16.36 -1.20
N ALA A 282 9.04 15.47 -2.16
CA ALA A 282 10.02 14.99 -3.12
C ALA A 282 10.72 16.13 -3.90
N GLU A 283 10.07 17.30 -4.03
CA GLU A 283 10.68 18.46 -4.68
C GLU A 283 11.79 19.13 -3.84
N GLN A 284 11.89 18.83 -2.53
CA GLN A 284 12.72 19.59 -1.59
C GLN A 284 13.50 18.69 -0.60
N GLY A 285 14.07 17.60 -1.11
CA GLY A 285 15.12 16.84 -0.39
C GLY A 285 14.71 15.52 0.26
N ASP A 286 13.45 15.10 0.17
CA ASP A 286 13.02 13.79 0.70
C ASP A 286 13.01 12.70 -0.39
N ASP A 287 13.88 11.70 -0.22
CA ASP A 287 13.98 10.52 -1.09
C ASP A 287 12.90 9.48 -0.79
N GLY A 288 12.62 8.61 -1.75
CA GLY A 288 11.62 7.53 -1.63
C GLY A 288 12.09 6.19 -2.18
N SER A 289 11.54 5.10 -1.64
CA SER A 289 11.76 3.76 -2.23
C SER A 289 10.63 2.77 -1.93
N VAL A 290 10.44 1.80 -2.83
CA VAL A 290 9.43 0.74 -2.69
C VAL A 290 9.60 -0.01 -1.38
N GLY A 291 8.48 -0.31 -0.72
CA GLY A 291 8.43 -1.13 0.48
C GLY A 291 8.84 -0.42 1.76
N ARG A 292 9.13 0.89 1.72
CA ARG A 292 9.44 1.74 2.89
C ARG A 292 8.23 2.50 3.43
N GLY A 293 7.09 2.39 2.74
CA GLY A 293 5.82 2.97 3.11
C GLY A 293 4.95 2.04 3.95
N ASN A 294 3.66 2.14 3.71
CA ASN A 294 2.60 1.40 4.37
C ASN A 294 2.68 -0.11 4.09
N ARG A 295 1.98 -0.92 4.89
CA ARG A 295 1.76 -2.35 4.61
C ARG A 295 0.52 -2.54 3.74
N ALA A 296 0.22 -3.79 3.37
CA ALA A 296 -0.90 -4.15 2.49
C ALA A 296 -2.29 -3.68 2.93
N ASN A 297 -2.47 -3.37 4.22
CA ASN A 297 -3.70 -2.83 4.79
C ASN A 297 -3.76 -1.29 4.76
N GLY A 298 -2.73 -0.62 4.27
CA GLY A 298 -2.66 0.84 4.23
C GLY A 298 -1.95 1.50 5.41
N LEU A 299 -1.42 0.74 6.37
CA LEU A 299 -0.90 1.31 7.61
C LEU A 299 0.47 0.74 8.00
N ILE A 300 1.17 1.47 8.86
CA ILE A 300 2.36 1.01 9.60
C ILE A 300 1.95 0.92 11.07
N THR A 301 1.88 -0.31 11.58
CA THR A 301 1.26 -0.63 12.88
C THR A 301 2.24 -1.42 13.75
N PRO A 302 3.21 -0.78 14.42
CA PRO A 302 4.19 -1.46 15.28
C PRO A 302 3.59 -2.30 16.41
N ASN A 303 2.35 -2.05 16.83
CA ASN A 303 1.62 -2.87 17.81
C ASN A 303 1.04 -4.18 17.20
N ARG A 304 1.07 -4.32 15.88
CA ARG A 304 0.66 -5.50 15.12
C ARG A 304 1.89 -6.25 14.60
N ALA A 305 1.67 -7.51 14.18
CA ALA A 305 2.67 -8.18 13.37
C ALA A 305 2.58 -7.67 11.93
N MET A 306 3.74 -7.50 11.29
CA MET A 306 3.85 -7.03 9.91
C MET A 306 4.79 -7.92 9.12
N SER A 307 4.54 -8.07 7.82
CA SER A 307 5.52 -8.60 6.87
C SER A 307 6.42 -7.46 6.37
N MET A 308 7.71 -7.77 6.20
CA MET A 308 8.67 -6.85 5.58
C MET A 308 8.66 -6.93 4.05
N GLU A 309 7.92 -7.89 3.48
CA GLU A 309 7.72 -7.99 2.04
C GLU A 309 7.03 -6.74 1.52
N ALA A 310 7.66 -6.07 0.55
CA ALA A 310 6.97 -5.07 -0.27
C ALA A 310 5.93 -5.79 -1.13
N THR A 311 4.72 -5.26 -1.23
CA THR A 311 3.64 -5.80 -2.07
C THR A 311 3.66 -5.22 -3.48
N SER A 312 3.91 -3.91 -3.58
CA SER A 312 3.89 -3.18 -4.84
C SER A 312 4.95 -3.63 -5.83
N GLY A 313 4.56 -3.78 -7.10
CA GLY A 313 5.48 -4.13 -8.19
C GLY A 313 5.78 -5.61 -8.37
N LYS A 314 5.47 -6.45 -7.36
CA LYS A 314 5.64 -7.90 -7.47
C LYS A 314 4.60 -8.53 -8.37
N ASN A 315 4.98 -9.63 -9.04
CA ASN A 315 4.07 -10.36 -9.93
C ASN A 315 2.80 -10.82 -9.19
N PRO A 316 1.58 -10.49 -9.70
CA PRO A 316 0.35 -10.84 -9.01
C PRO A 316 -0.06 -12.30 -9.16
N VAL A 317 0.60 -13.10 -10.01
CA VAL A 317 0.20 -14.50 -10.30
C VAL A 317 0.72 -15.48 -9.26
N ASN A 318 2.00 -15.38 -8.89
CA ASN A 318 2.62 -16.37 -8.01
C ASN A 318 3.58 -15.79 -6.96
N HIS A 319 3.74 -14.46 -6.90
CA HIS A 319 4.65 -13.87 -5.92
C HIS A 319 4.03 -13.87 -4.53
N ILE A 320 4.53 -14.74 -3.66
CA ILE A 320 3.94 -14.96 -2.33
C ILE A 320 3.96 -13.71 -1.46
N GLY A 321 5.09 -12.98 -1.43
CA GLY A 321 5.21 -11.73 -0.68
C GLY A 321 4.06 -10.73 -0.97
N LYS A 322 3.53 -10.69 -2.20
CA LYS A 322 2.36 -9.89 -2.55
C LYS A 322 1.06 -10.58 -2.19
N ILE A 323 0.85 -11.77 -2.75
CA ILE A 323 -0.43 -12.49 -2.68
C ILE A 323 -0.82 -12.78 -1.24
N TYR A 324 0.12 -13.25 -0.40
CA TYR A 324 -0.21 -13.63 0.97
C TYR A 324 -0.44 -12.43 1.87
N ASN A 325 0.19 -11.28 1.64
CA ASN A 325 -0.10 -10.07 2.42
C ASN A 325 -1.50 -9.52 2.08
N LEU A 326 -1.87 -9.52 0.80
CA LEU A 326 -3.22 -9.14 0.36
C LEU A 326 -4.29 -10.13 0.85
N LEU A 327 -4.02 -11.43 0.71
CA LEU A 327 -4.95 -12.49 1.07
C LEU A 327 -5.14 -12.60 2.58
N SER A 328 -4.08 -12.52 3.38
CA SER A 328 -4.20 -12.55 4.84
C SER A 328 -5.01 -11.37 5.37
N THR A 329 -4.85 -10.17 4.79
CA THR A 329 -5.67 -9.00 5.11
C THR A 329 -7.13 -9.25 4.73
N GLN A 330 -7.40 -9.74 3.52
CA GLN A 330 -8.76 -10.06 3.07
C GLN A 330 -9.43 -11.15 3.92
N ILE A 331 -8.69 -12.19 4.31
CA ILE A 331 -9.18 -13.24 5.21
C ILE A 331 -9.58 -12.62 6.55
N ALA A 332 -8.73 -11.78 7.13
CA ALA A 332 -9.01 -11.17 8.41
C ALA A 332 -10.28 -10.31 8.35
N GLU A 333 -10.39 -9.46 7.33
CA GLU A 333 -11.58 -8.64 7.06
C GLU A 333 -12.85 -9.49 6.90
N ALA A 334 -12.78 -10.57 6.12
CA ALA A 334 -13.93 -11.45 5.89
C ALA A 334 -14.36 -12.19 7.16
N VAL A 335 -13.42 -12.69 7.96
CA VAL A 335 -13.72 -13.39 9.20
C VAL A 335 -14.43 -12.47 10.18
N VAL A 336 -13.90 -11.27 10.43
CA VAL A 336 -14.49 -10.33 11.39
C VAL A 336 -15.84 -9.78 10.91
N ALA A 337 -16.09 -9.76 9.59
CA ALA A 337 -17.38 -9.37 9.03
C ALA A 337 -18.47 -10.45 9.15
N GLU A 338 -18.09 -11.74 9.17
CA GLU A 338 -19.04 -12.88 9.20
C GLU A 338 -19.17 -13.52 10.58
N VAL A 339 -18.19 -13.37 11.46
CA VAL A 339 -18.10 -14.06 12.76
C VAL A 339 -18.14 -13.06 13.91
N ASP A 340 -19.26 -13.05 14.65
CA ASP A 340 -19.45 -12.23 15.84
C ASP A 340 -18.53 -12.67 17.00
N GLY A 341 -18.25 -11.75 17.92
CA GLY A 341 -17.52 -12.05 19.16
C GLY A 341 -16.00 -12.09 19.00
N ILE A 342 -15.45 -11.60 17.89
CA ILE A 342 -14.01 -11.44 17.65
C ILE A 342 -13.62 -9.98 17.94
N ARG A 343 -12.66 -9.79 18.85
CA ARG A 343 -12.13 -8.47 19.21
C ARG A 343 -10.84 -8.13 18.47
N ASP A 344 -10.03 -9.14 18.18
CA ASP A 344 -8.75 -8.99 17.47
C ASP A 344 -8.43 -10.31 16.77
N LEU A 345 -8.01 -10.24 15.52
CA LEU A 345 -7.65 -11.39 14.73
C LEU A 345 -6.41 -11.10 13.89
N ARG A 346 -5.47 -12.04 13.90
CA ARG A 346 -4.26 -12.03 13.08
C ARG A 346 -4.23 -13.28 12.19
N VAL A 347 -3.91 -13.08 10.92
CA VAL A 347 -3.70 -14.14 9.93
C VAL A 347 -2.26 -14.12 9.48
N ARG A 348 -1.57 -15.25 9.54
CA ARG A 348 -0.24 -15.47 8.97
C ARG A 348 -0.31 -16.60 7.96
N LEU A 349 0.06 -16.31 6.72
CA LEU A 349 0.18 -17.31 5.68
C LEU A 349 1.66 -17.49 5.35
N LEU A 350 2.16 -18.73 5.40
CA LEU A 350 3.53 -19.08 5.05
C LEU A 350 3.52 -20.01 3.84
N SER A 351 4.23 -19.67 2.77
CA SER A 351 4.39 -20.55 1.62
C SER A 351 5.60 -21.49 1.79
N GLN A 352 5.70 -22.43 0.88
CA GLN A 352 6.95 -23.11 0.55
C GLN A 352 7.09 -23.07 -0.97
N ILE A 353 8.26 -22.66 -1.46
CA ILE A 353 8.55 -22.56 -2.91
C ILE A 353 8.19 -23.87 -3.63
N GLY A 354 7.51 -23.76 -4.77
CA GLY A 354 7.08 -24.91 -5.58
C GLY A 354 5.82 -25.63 -5.10
N ARG A 355 5.10 -25.09 -4.11
CA ARG A 355 3.74 -25.54 -3.74
C ARG A 355 2.65 -24.65 -4.36
N PRO A 356 1.44 -25.16 -4.60
CA PRO A 356 0.32 -24.33 -5.05
C PRO A 356 0.07 -23.16 -4.09
N ILE A 357 -0.20 -21.98 -4.63
CA ILE A 357 -0.40 -20.78 -3.80
C ILE A 357 -1.65 -20.88 -2.90
N ASP A 358 -2.62 -21.72 -3.23
CA ASP A 358 -3.80 -21.99 -2.39
C ASP A 358 -3.54 -23.05 -1.31
N GLU A 359 -2.35 -23.65 -1.26
CA GLU A 359 -1.94 -24.66 -0.26
C GLU A 359 -0.74 -24.16 0.56
N PRO A 360 -0.93 -23.16 1.44
CA PRO A 360 0.15 -22.64 2.27
C PRO A 360 0.74 -23.75 3.14
N HIS A 361 2.05 -23.64 3.43
CA HIS A 361 2.71 -24.53 4.38
C HIS A 361 2.05 -24.44 5.76
N VAL A 362 1.56 -23.25 6.14
CA VAL A 362 0.58 -23.06 7.22
C VAL A 362 -0.23 -21.79 6.99
N ALA A 363 -1.53 -21.87 7.26
CA ALA A 363 -2.42 -20.74 7.48
C ALA A 363 -2.75 -20.66 8.97
N ASP A 364 -2.03 -19.80 9.67
CA ASP A 364 -2.15 -19.63 11.11
C ASP A 364 -3.06 -18.43 11.43
N VAL A 365 -4.12 -18.69 12.19
CA VAL A 365 -5.11 -17.70 12.60
C VAL A 365 -5.15 -17.64 14.11
N GLU A 366 -4.80 -16.48 14.65
CA GLU A 366 -4.80 -16.21 16.08
C GLU A 366 -5.91 -15.22 16.41
N VAL A 367 -6.73 -15.56 17.40
CA VAL A 367 -7.98 -14.85 17.70
C VAL A 367 -8.03 -14.45 19.17
N VAL A 368 -8.46 -13.21 19.43
CA VAL A 368 -8.91 -12.72 20.73
C VAL A 368 -10.42 -12.54 20.64
N THR A 369 -11.16 -13.21 21.51
CA THR A 369 -12.62 -13.16 21.54
C THR A 369 -13.15 -12.22 22.61
N GLU A 370 -14.42 -11.86 22.50
CA GLU A 370 -15.16 -11.17 23.56
C GLU A 370 -15.32 -12.02 24.82
N ASP A 371 -15.53 -11.34 25.95
CA ASP A 371 -15.83 -12.01 27.22
C ASP A 371 -17.10 -12.88 27.08
N GLY A 372 -16.93 -14.18 27.28
CA GLY A 372 -18.01 -15.16 27.18
C GLY A 372 -18.07 -15.93 25.86
N THR A 373 -17.23 -15.60 24.88
CA THR A 373 -17.07 -16.35 23.63
C THR A 373 -15.79 -17.19 23.71
N ALA A 374 -15.90 -18.51 23.62
CA ALA A 374 -14.72 -19.37 23.52
C ALA A 374 -14.29 -19.52 22.05
N VAL A 375 -13.00 -19.67 21.79
CA VAL A 375 -12.50 -19.92 20.42
C VAL A 375 -13.14 -21.17 19.81
N THR A 376 -13.44 -22.18 20.61
CA THR A 376 -14.14 -23.41 20.17
C THR A 376 -15.57 -23.18 19.69
N ASP A 377 -16.16 -22.01 19.96
CA ASP A 377 -17.50 -21.66 19.49
C ASP A 377 -17.45 -21.06 18.07
N VAL A 378 -16.29 -20.57 17.63
CA VAL A 378 -16.09 -19.85 16.36
C VAL A 378 -15.07 -20.50 15.42
N ASP A 379 -14.22 -21.40 15.90
CA ASP A 379 -13.11 -21.99 15.15
C ASP A 379 -13.53 -22.63 13.82
N ALA A 380 -14.58 -23.45 13.82
CA ALA A 380 -15.07 -24.12 12.62
C ALA A 380 -15.54 -23.14 11.53
N GLU A 381 -16.11 -22.01 11.92
CA GLU A 381 -16.57 -20.98 10.98
C GLU A 381 -15.40 -20.17 10.43
N ILE A 382 -14.42 -19.86 11.28
CA ILE A 382 -13.16 -19.23 10.87
C ILE A 382 -12.43 -20.13 9.86
N GLU A 383 -12.27 -21.43 10.17
CA GLU A 383 -11.65 -22.40 9.26
C GLU A 383 -12.36 -22.45 7.91
N ARG A 384 -13.71 -22.45 7.91
CA ARG A 384 -14.52 -22.43 6.68
C ARG A 384 -14.23 -21.20 5.81
N ILE A 385 -14.15 -20.01 6.42
CA ILE A 385 -13.89 -18.76 5.70
C ILE A 385 -12.46 -18.75 5.16
N VAL A 386 -11.47 -19.13 5.97
CA VAL A 386 -10.07 -19.22 5.56
C VAL A 386 -9.90 -20.17 4.37
N ASP A 387 -10.52 -21.36 4.43
CA ASP A 387 -10.47 -22.34 3.34
C ASP A 387 -11.10 -21.80 2.04
N ALA A 388 -12.24 -21.12 2.16
CA ALA A 388 -12.93 -20.52 1.02
C ALA A 388 -12.10 -19.41 0.36
N GLN A 389 -11.45 -18.56 1.15
CA GLN A 389 -10.59 -17.48 0.67
C GLN A 389 -9.31 -18.02 0.01
N LEU A 390 -8.70 -19.07 0.57
CA LEU A 390 -7.57 -19.76 -0.06
C LEU A 390 -7.98 -20.38 -1.40
N ALA A 391 -9.15 -21.02 -1.46
CA ALA A 391 -9.67 -21.60 -2.70
C ALA A 391 -9.95 -20.58 -3.81
N SER A 392 -10.21 -19.31 -3.47
CA SER A 392 -10.45 -18.22 -4.41
C SER A 392 -9.26 -17.28 -4.59
N VAL A 393 -8.05 -17.70 -4.22
CA VAL A 393 -6.83 -16.85 -4.32
C VAL A 393 -6.61 -16.29 -5.74
N THR A 394 -6.98 -17.03 -6.79
CA THR A 394 -6.87 -16.55 -8.18
C THR A 394 -7.87 -15.45 -8.54
N ASP A 395 -8.97 -15.29 -7.79
CA ASP A 395 -9.87 -14.14 -7.94
C ASP A 395 -9.25 -12.89 -7.32
N LEU A 396 -8.44 -13.03 -6.26
CA LEU A 396 -7.62 -11.93 -5.75
C LEU A 396 -6.55 -11.51 -6.78
N THR A 397 -5.86 -12.45 -7.43
CA THR A 397 -4.84 -12.11 -8.43
C THR A 397 -5.44 -11.33 -9.61
N ARG A 398 -6.63 -11.73 -10.09
CA ARG A 398 -7.36 -11.01 -11.15
C ARG A 398 -7.72 -9.58 -10.71
N ARG A 399 -8.31 -9.42 -9.52
CA ARG A 399 -8.67 -8.10 -9.00
C ARG A 399 -7.46 -7.17 -8.86
N VAL A 400 -6.30 -7.71 -8.49
CA VAL A 400 -5.06 -6.92 -8.48
C VAL A 400 -4.64 -6.53 -9.89
N ILE A 401 -4.63 -7.45 -10.85
CA ILE A 401 -4.32 -7.14 -12.26
C ILE A 401 -5.27 -6.08 -12.82
N ASP A 402 -6.55 -6.09 -12.42
CA ASP A 402 -7.56 -5.17 -12.91
C ASP A 402 -7.62 -3.85 -12.09
N GLY A 403 -6.73 -3.65 -11.11
CA GLY A 403 -6.62 -2.42 -10.32
C GLY A 403 -7.70 -2.25 -9.25
N GLU A 404 -8.41 -3.33 -8.90
CA GLU A 404 -9.54 -3.34 -7.97
C GLU A 404 -9.14 -3.62 -6.51
N ARG A 405 -7.84 -3.85 -6.24
CA ARG A 405 -7.32 -4.09 -4.88
C ARG A 405 -6.06 -3.27 -4.63
N THR A 406 -6.09 -2.43 -3.61
CA THR A 406 -4.95 -1.64 -3.14
C THR A 406 -3.86 -2.53 -2.54
N THR A 407 -2.61 -2.10 -2.67
CA THR A 407 -1.44 -2.85 -2.18
C THR A 407 -0.67 -2.17 -1.05
N PHE A 408 -0.99 -0.92 -0.70
CA PHE A 408 -0.34 -0.11 0.34
C PHE A 408 -1.27 1.02 0.84
#